data_AF-A0A1B6M4A5-F1
#
_entry.id   AF-A0A1B6M4A5-F1
#
_cell.length_a   1.000
_cell.length_b   1.000
_cell.length_c   1.000
_cell.angle_alpha   90.00
_cell.angle_beta   90.00
_cell.angle_gamma   90.00
#
_symmetry.space_group_name_H-M   'P 1'
#
loop_
_entity.id
_entity.type
_entity.pdbx_description
1 polymer ?
#
loop_
_entity_poly.entity_id
_entity_poly.type
_entity_poly.pdbx_seq_one_letter_code
_entity_poly.pdbx_strand_id
1 'polypeptide(L)'
;VPRPHLITHKWHSLINIFTLKVWLCILALYIISTICYWLSCNSGLTRIHVSPMESILTMFGMMTLTSWPVRTSNSSGRQLVTWWCVFVLMLTATYSSSI
;
A
#
# COMPACT_ATOMS: atom_id res chain seq x y z
N VAL A 1 23.54 40.78 10.36
CA VAL A 1 23.14 39.59 9.58
C VAL A 1 22.47 38.61 10.54
N PRO A 2 21.17 38.29 10.40
CA PRO A 2 20.52 37.33 11.29
C PRO A 2 21.15 35.94 11.11
N ARG A 3 21.43 35.24 12.21
CA ARG A 3 21.96 33.87 12.19
C ARG A 3 20.90 32.92 11.61
N PRO A 4 21.23 32.04 10.67
CA PRO A 4 20.29 31.02 10.23
C PRO A 4 19.94 30.12 11.42
N HIS A 5 18.66 30.06 11.76
CA HIS A 5 18.16 29.13 12.76
C HIS A 5 18.25 27.71 12.19
N LEU A 6 18.85 26.79 12.95
CA LEU A 6 18.77 25.36 12.67
C LEU A 6 17.30 24.98 12.54
N ILE A 7 16.93 24.45 11.38
CA ILE A 7 15.62 23.88 11.14
C ILE A 7 15.51 22.68 12.07
N THR A 8 14.87 22.86 13.22
CA THR A 8 14.53 21.76 14.10
C THR A 8 13.69 20.80 13.29
N HIS A 9 14.16 19.55 13.16
CA HIS A 9 13.46 18.51 12.43
C HIS A 9 12.07 18.33 13.04
N LYS A 10 11.07 18.92 12.39
CA LYS A 10 9.66 18.69 12.74
C LYS A 10 9.34 17.26 12.33
N TRP A 11 8.67 16.50 13.18
CA TRP A 11 8.22 15.13 12.88
C TRP A 11 7.46 15.00 11.54
N HIS A 12 6.81 16.09 11.10
CA HIS A 12 6.15 16.19 9.80
C HIS A 12 7.12 16.12 8.60
N SER A 13 8.43 16.21 8.81
CA SER A 13 9.44 16.09 7.74
C SER A 13 9.37 14.73 7.04
N LEU A 14 9.01 13.66 7.76
CA LEU A 14 8.83 12.32 7.18
C LEU A 14 7.64 12.24 6.21
N ILE A 15 6.63 13.08 6.41
CA ILE A 15 5.44 13.14 5.54
C ILE A 15 5.70 14.04 4.33
N ASN A 16 6.62 15.00 4.47
CA ASN A 16 6.92 16.02 3.46
C ASN A 16 7.78 15.49 2.29
N ILE A 17 8.29 14.26 2.38
CA ILE A 17 9.07 13.61 1.32
C ILE A 17 8.23 13.43 0.05
N PHE A 18 6.95 13.09 0.20
CA PHE A 18 6.01 13.03 -0.91
C PHE A 18 5.06 14.23 -0.88
N THR A 19 4.76 14.77 -2.07
CA THR A 19 3.71 15.79 -2.22
C THR A 19 2.36 15.20 -1.82
N LEU A 20 1.48 16.02 -1.23
CA LEU A 20 0.12 15.61 -0.83
C LEU A 20 -0.68 14.92 -1.96
N LYS A 21 -0.47 15.33 -3.21
CA LYS A 21 -1.06 14.68 -4.39
C LYS A 21 -0.66 13.21 -4.53
N VAL A 22 0.59 12.88 -4.24
CA VAL A 22 1.11 11.50 -4.30
C VAL A 22 0.50 10.67 -3.18
N TRP A 23 0.41 11.21 -1.96
CA TRP A 23 -0.27 10.56 -0.84
C TRP A 23 -1.73 10.21 -1.15
N LEU A 24 -2.48 11.13 -1.75
CA LEU A 24 -3.85 10.87 -2.19
C LEU A 24 -3.94 9.79 -3.27
N CYS A 25 -2.98 9.77 -4.21
CA CYS A 25 -2.90 8.75 -5.25
C CYS A 25 -2.63 7.35 -4.65
N ILE A 26 -1.71 7.25 -3.69
CA ILE A 26 -1.40 6.02 -2.96
C ILE A 26 -2.65 5.51 -2.23
N LEU A 27 -3.38 6.40 -1.55
CA LEU A 27 -4.61 6.06 -0.84
C LEU A 27 -5.70 5.57 -1.80
N ALA A 28 -5.87 6.22 -2.96
CA ALA A 28 -6.83 5.80 -3.97
C ALA A 28 -6.49 4.41 -4.54
N LEU A 29 -5.22 4.16 -4.89
CA LEU A 29 -4.75 2.86 -5.38
C LEU A 29 -4.91 1.76 -4.32
N TYR A 30 -4.68 2.08 -3.05
CA TYR A 30 -4.92 1.17 -1.93
C TYR A 30 -6.39 0.77 -1.82
N ILE A 31 -7.32 1.74 -1.89
CA ILE A 31 -8.76 1.47 -1.82
C ILE A 31 -9.20 0.59 -3.01
N ILE A 32 -8.79 0.95 -4.22
CA ILE A 32 -9.16 0.22 -5.45
C ILE A 32 -8.64 -1.22 -5.39
N SER A 33 -7.36 -1.40 -5.06
CA SER A 33 -6.75 -2.73 -4.99
C SER A 33 -7.41 -3.60 -3.92
N THR A 34 -7.78 -3.02 -2.77
CA THR A 34 -8.50 -3.72 -1.70
C THR A 34 -9.89 -4.19 -2.14
N ILE A 35 -10.66 -3.33 -2.82
CA ILE A 35 -11.97 -3.69 -3.35
C ILE A 35 -11.84 -4.80 -4.40
N CYS A 36 -10.89 -4.68 -5.34
CA CYS A 36 -10.66 -5.69 -6.35
C CYS A 36 -10.21 -7.02 -5.75
N TYR A 37 -9.36 -7.00 -4.71
CA TYR A 37 -8.96 -8.21 -3.99
C TYR A 37 -10.14 -8.88 -3.27
N TRP A 38 -10.97 -8.08 -2.59
CA TRP A 38 -12.18 -8.56 -1.91
C TRP A 38 -13.19 -9.18 -2.89
N LEU A 39 -13.44 -8.51 -4.02
CA LEU A 39 -14.27 -9.03 -5.11
C LEU A 39 -13.69 -10.31 -5.72
N SER A 40 -12.36 -10.37 -5.87
CA SER A 40 -11.69 -11.56 -6.42
C SER A 40 -11.85 -12.76 -5.50
N CYS A 41 -11.73 -12.58 -4.18
CA CYS A 41 -11.96 -13.65 -3.22
C CYS A 41 -13.43 -14.06 -3.17
N ASN A 42 -14.35 -13.10 -3.07
CA ASN A 42 -15.79 -13.41 -2.96
C ASN A 42 -16.48 -13.69 -4.30
N SER A 43 -15.74 -13.64 -5.41
CA SER A 43 -16.25 -14.19 -6.67
C SER A 43 -16.50 -15.68 -6.46
N GLY A 44 -17.71 -16.16 -6.78
CA GLY A 44 -18.10 -17.57 -6.62
C GLY A 44 -17.24 -18.58 -7.42
N LEU A 45 -16.21 -18.08 -8.10
CA LEU A 45 -15.15 -18.84 -8.74
C LEU A 45 -14.11 -19.37 -7.73
N THR A 46 -14.02 -18.83 -6.51
CA THR A 46 -13.21 -19.40 -5.43
C THR A 46 -14.10 -19.92 -4.30
N ARG A 47 -13.67 -20.99 -3.60
CA ARG A 47 -14.31 -21.44 -2.35
C ARG A 47 -13.90 -20.59 -1.13
N ILE A 48 -13.22 -19.46 -1.35
CA ILE A 48 -12.58 -18.68 -0.29
C ILE A 48 -13.41 -17.42 -0.05
N HIS A 49 -14.25 -17.44 0.99
CA HIS A 49 -14.94 -16.23 1.42
C HIS A 49 -14.03 -15.43 2.36
N VAL A 50 -13.83 -14.14 2.08
CA VAL A 50 -12.99 -13.25 2.89
C VAL A 50 -13.80 -12.03 3.29
N SER A 51 -13.74 -11.70 4.58
CA SER A 51 -14.43 -10.50 5.08
C SER A 51 -13.78 -9.22 4.51
N PRO A 52 -14.52 -8.11 4.41
CA PRO A 52 -13.95 -6.83 3.99
C PRO A 52 -12.78 -6.40 4.87
N MET A 53 -12.88 -6.63 6.18
CA MET A 53 -11.85 -6.26 7.14
C MET A 53 -10.57 -7.07 6.96
N GLU A 54 -10.68 -8.38 6.75
CA GLU A 54 -9.51 -9.22 6.43
C GLU A 54 -8.84 -8.77 5.13
N SER A 55 -9.61 -8.34 4.14
CA SER A 55 -9.07 -7.82 2.87
C SER A 55 -8.25 -6.55 3.09
N ILE A 56 -8.78 -5.60 3.87
CA ILE A 56 -8.09 -4.37 4.26
C ILE A 56 -6.78 -4.70 5.00
N LEU A 57 -6.85 -5.53 6.04
CA LEU A 57 -5.68 -5.91 6.83
C LEU A 57 -4.63 -6.66 6.00
N THR A 58 -5.07 -7.49 5.05
CA THR A 58 -4.16 -8.22 4.15
C THR A 58 -3.43 -7.25 3.23
N MET A 59 -4.14 -6.34 2.54
CA MET A 59 -3.51 -5.36 1.64
C MET A 59 -2.57 -4.41 2.41
N PHE A 60 -2.96 -4.00 3.62
CA PHE A 60 -2.13 -3.19 4.50
C PHE A 60 -0.88 -3.93 4.98
N GLY A 61 -1.03 -5.20 5.36
CA GLY A 61 0.08 -6.06 5.75
C GLY A 61 1.08 -6.26 4.62
N MET A 62 0.61 -6.42 3.39
CA MET A 62 1.47 -6.48 2.20
C MET A 62 2.25 -5.17 1.99
N MET A 63 1.60 -4.02 2.24
CA MET A 63 2.24 -2.72 2.07
C MET A 63 3.31 -2.42 3.12
N THR A 64 3.09 -2.84 4.36
CA THR A 64 3.94 -2.48 5.51
C THR A 64 4.96 -3.54 5.89
N LEU A 65 4.59 -4.82 5.79
CA LEU A 65 5.38 -5.96 6.24
C LEU A 65 5.90 -6.82 5.07
N THR A 66 5.53 -6.50 3.83
CA THR A 66 5.81 -7.33 2.64
C THR A 66 5.38 -8.80 2.84
N SER A 67 4.37 -9.03 3.68
CA SER A 67 3.84 -10.36 3.94
C SER A 67 3.08 -10.88 2.71
N TRP A 68 3.00 -12.19 2.53
CA TRP A 68 2.20 -12.78 1.46
C TRP A 68 0.84 -13.24 2.00
N PRO A 69 -0.26 -13.09 1.23
CA PRO A 69 -1.56 -13.58 1.66
C PRO A 69 -1.54 -15.10 1.77
N VAL A 70 -1.92 -15.62 2.94
CA VAL A 70 -1.95 -17.07 3.23
C VAL A 70 -2.93 -17.81 2.30
N ARG A 71 -4.00 -17.11 1.88
CA ARG A 71 -5.01 -17.65 0.98
C ARG A 71 -4.91 -16.95 -0.36
N THR A 72 -4.33 -17.65 -1.34
CA THR A 72 -4.30 -17.13 -2.70
C THR A 72 -5.66 -17.31 -3.35
N SER A 73 -6.25 -16.22 -3.81
CA SER A 73 -7.36 -16.23 -4.77
C SER A 73 -6.99 -16.98 -6.08
N ASN A 74 -7.95 -17.09 -6.99
CA ASN A 74 -7.76 -17.49 -8.39
C ASN A 74 -6.60 -16.75 -9.07
N SER A 75 -6.19 -17.22 -10.24
CA SER A 75 -5.05 -16.68 -11.02
C SER A 75 -5.06 -15.15 -11.11
N SER A 76 -6.23 -14.54 -11.37
CA SER A 76 -6.38 -13.08 -11.45
C SER A 76 -6.10 -12.35 -10.13
N GLY A 77 -6.53 -12.92 -9.00
CA GLY A 77 -6.25 -12.35 -7.68
C GLY A 77 -4.77 -12.43 -7.31
N ARG A 78 -4.09 -13.52 -7.72
CA ARG A 78 -2.63 -13.64 -7.56
C ARG A 78 -1.86 -12.60 -8.37
N GLN A 79 -2.30 -12.34 -9.61
CA GLN A 79 -1.70 -11.27 -10.43
C GLN A 79 -1.89 -9.91 -9.79
N LEU A 80 -3.08 -9.62 -9.26
CA LEU A 80 -3.35 -8.36 -8.54
C LEU A 80 -2.43 -8.18 -7.34
N VAL A 81 -2.29 -9.22 -6.52
CA VAL A 81 -1.37 -9.24 -5.37
C VAL A 81 0.07 -9.00 -5.81
N THR A 82 0.51 -9.65 -6.90
CA THR A 82 1.88 -9.51 -7.41
C THR A 82 2.16 -8.08 -7.86
N TRP A 83 1.24 -7.47 -8.63
CA TRP A 83 1.37 -6.08 -9.05
C TRP A 83 1.31 -5.10 -7.87
N TRP A 84 0.47 -5.39 -6.87
CA TRP A 84 0.43 -4.61 -5.64
C TRP A 84 1.78 -4.66 -4.90
N CYS A 85 2.39 -5.84 -4.77
CA CYS A 85 3.71 -5.97 -4.16
C CYS A 85 4.80 -5.21 -4.94
N VAL A 86 4.81 -5.29 -6.28
CA VAL A 86 5.76 -4.53 -7.12
C VAL A 86 5.58 -3.03 -6.91
N PHE A 87 4.34 -2.55 -6.88
CA PHE A 87 4.03 -1.15 -6.63
C PHE A 87 4.53 -0.69 -5.25
N VAL A 88 4.27 -1.47 -4.20
CA VAL A 88 4.75 -1.20 -2.84
C VAL A 88 6.28 -1.16 -2.80
N LEU A 89 6.97 -2.10 -3.44
CA LEU A 89 8.44 -2.12 -3.51
C LEU A 89 9.01 -0.89 -4.21
N MET A 90 8.40 -0.45 -5.31
CA MET A 90 8.82 0.79 -5.98
C MET A 90 8.59 2.00 -5.09
N LEU A 91 7.46 2.04 -4.37
CA LEU A 91 7.11 3.13 -3.48
C LEU A 91 8.07 3.23 -2.29
N THR A 92 8.39 2.10 -1.65
CA THR A 92 9.34 2.06 -0.53
C THR A 92 10.75 2.41 -0.99
N ALA A 93 11.19 1.90 -2.15
CA ALA A 93 12.48 2.26 -2.73
C ALA A 93 12.58 3.77 -3.04
N THR A 94 11.51 4.34 -3.64
CA THR A 94 11.46 5.77 -3.96
C THR A 94 11.47 6.62 -2.69
N TYR A 95 10.69 6.23 -1.69
CA TYR A 95 10.64 6.92 -0.40
C TYR A 95 12.02 6.87 0.30
N SER A 96 12.64 5.69 0.37
CA SER A 96 13.98 5.52 0.95
C SER A 96 15.06 6.30 0.20
N SER A 97 14.97 6.43 -1.13
CA SER A 97 15.92 7.23 -1.91
C SER A 97 15.78 8.74 -1.70
N SER A 98 14.64 9.19 -1.18
CA SER A 98 14.32 10.60 -0.96
C SER A 98 14.50 11.04 0.51
N ILE A 99 14.86 10.11 1.40
CA ILE A 99 15.28 10.34 2.78
C ILE A 99 16.78 10.62 2.80
#